data_AF-A0A3D4EGX8-F1
#
_entry.id   AF-A0A3D4EGX8-F1
#
_cell.length_a   1.000
_cell.length_b   1.000
_cell.length_c   1.000
_cell.angle_alpha   90.00
_cell.angle_beta   90.00
_cell.angle_gamma   90.00
#
_symmetry.space_group_name_H-M   'P 1'
#
loop_
_entity.id
_entity.type
_entity.pdbx_description
1 polymer ?
#
loop_
_entity_poly.entity_id
_entity_poly.type
_entity_poly.pdbx_seq_one_letter_code
_entity_poly.pdbx_strand_id
1 'polypeptide(L)'
;MLGKQQFRTISLVIAVILLVVAFMVGILNKSDDKLELRQVQGEYNDFKAIVDTLSENDKKLTDGKVDYDSEKASYDEDKAAYDKAVADCDAQEVKFDEDVMSYNQKLAQYNVTKDAVSSGKTAYNSGKTQLDEGWKTVNEGEAQLKELDKAKSAYSSAKSQYDQSAAAYNKLTKAISDLEDKGVPHIMALTMVSATTGQIVTDDSLAEMKSQLDSAKKQLDTAKEQLDQAEKAKAQLDSAKSQLEKGQSELDSAKSQLDAGEKQVSKLQKEISGGQEKLDAEQKALTDKRAELDKTKEELEARSDKLKEYETIAEKAQRSREKLIDAGYGSAEDDNAAILASAQAHESKLHGEYIRATVSYSVTYAAYMLAIVIAIIALVKLKKGKLKPATTLAVAAAALGAVSLIASVVFGSVHSLAFAAAVFTAVGVCLTEKPEAA
;
A
#
# COMPACT_ATOMS: atom_id res chain seq x y z
N MET A 1 -3.22 107.71 -32.60
CA MET A 1 -4.25 106.80 -33.16
C MET A 1 -3.62 106.00 -34.27
N LEU A 2 -3.56 104.66 -34.14
CA LEU A 2 -3.04 103.78 -35.19
C LEU A 2 -4.04 103.72 -36.36
N GLY A 3 -3.55 103.80 -37.61
CA GLY A 3 -4.40 103.72 -38.81
C GLY A 3 -4.95 102.32 -39.07
N LYS A 4 -6.10 102.20 -39.75
CA LYS A 4 -6.81 100.94 -40.08
C LYS A 4 -5.88 99.88 -40.72
N GLN A 5 -4.93 100.30 -41.54
CA GLN A 5 -3.91 99.43 -42.16
C GLN A 5 -2.87 98.89 -41.17
N GLN A 6 -2.47 99.69 -40.18
CA GLN A 6 -1.53 99.28 -39.12
C GLN A 6 -2.19 98.23 -38.21
N PHE A 7 -3.45 98.47 -37.80
CA PHE A 7 -4.24 97.52 -37.01
C PHE A 7 -4.41 96.16 -37.70
N ARG A 8 -4.68 96.17 -39.00
CA ARG A 8 -4.82 94.97 -39.82
C ARG A 8 -3.55 94.13 -39.84
N THR A 9 -2.40 94.76 -40.12
CA THR A 9 -1.11 94.08 -40.15
C THR A 9 -0.75 93.50 -38.80
N ILE A 10 -0.96 94.27 -37.72
CA ILE A 10 -0.73 93.82 -36.34
C ILE A 10 -1.64 92.61 -36.03
N SER A 11 -2.94 92.67 -36.36
CA SER A 11 -3.89 91.58 -36.14
C SER A 11 -3.51 90.30 -36.87
N LEU A 12 -3.05 90.39 -38.12
CA LEU A 12 -2.64 89.23 -38.91
C LEU A 12 -1.30 88.64 -38.43
N VAL A 13 -0.34 89.48 -38.02
CA VAL A 13 0.93 89.02 -37.44
C VAL A 13 0.68 88.31 -36.10
N ILE A 14 -0.15 88.89 -35.25
CA ILE A 14 -0.58 88.27 -33.98
C ILE A 14 -1.30 86.95 -34.27
N ALA A 15 -2.21 86.91 -35.25
CA ALA A 15 -2.89 85.67 -35.63
C ALA A 15 -1.92 84.55 -36.04
N VAL A 16 -0.90 84.86 -36.85
CA VAL A 16 0.10 83.86 -37.27
C VAL A 16 0.94 83.37 -36.09
N ILE A 17 1.39 84.28 -35.21
CA ILE A 17 2.15 83.92 -34.00
C ILE A 17 1.29 83.02 -33.09
N LEU A 18 0.05 83.42 -32.83
CA LEU A 18 -0.88 82.66 -32.01
C LEU A 18 -1.23 81.31 -32.63
N LEU A 19 -1.30 81.17 -33.96
CA LEU A 19 -1.51 79.87 -34.61
C LEU A 19 -0.32 78.92 -34.40
N VAL A 20 0.92 79.42 -34.47
CA VAL A 20 2.12 78.61 -34.22
C VAL A 20 2.21 78.19 -32.75
N VAL A 21 1.96 79.12 -31.83
CA VAL A 21 1.95 78.83 -30.39
C VAL A 21 0.79 77.90 -30.02
N ALA A 22 -0.40 78.12 -30.58
CA ALA A 22 -1.54 77.22 -30.41
C ALA A 22 -1.19 75.81 -30.91
N PHE A 23 -0.59 75.67 -32.10
CA PHE A 23 -0.18 74.36 -32.58
C PHE A 23 0.81 73.64 -31.62
N MET A 24 1.80 74.36 -31.08
CA MET A 24 2.76 73.79 -30.11
C MET A 24 2.11 73.43 -28.76
N VAL A 25 1.32 74.34 -28.19
CA VAL A 25 0.65 74.16 -26.88
C VAL A 25 -0.46 73.10 -26.96
N GLY A 26 -1.18 73.03 -28.07
CA GLY A 26 -2.22 72.01 -28.30
C GLY A 26 -1.67 70.58 -28.36
N ILE A 27 -0.39 70.38 -28.70
CA ILE A 27 0.26 69.07 -28.64
C ILE A 27 0.59 68.69 -27.18
N LEU A 28 1.00 69.66 -26.35
CA LEU A 28 1.32 69.45 -24.94
C LEU A 28 0.05 69.24 -24.10
N ASN A 29 -0.99 70.07 -24.25
CA ASN A 29 -2.24 69.87 -23.51
C ASN A 29 -2.95 68.55 -23.87
N LYS A 30 -2.76 68.07 -25.12
CA LYS A 30 -3.27 66.76 -25.54
C LYS A 30 -2.70 65.60 -24.70
N SER A 31 -1.47 65.69 -24.20
CA SER A 31 -0.92 64.62 -23.36
C SER A 31 -1.55 64.60 -21.97
N ASP A 32 -1.86 65.76 -21.41
CA ASP A 32 -2.43 65.90 -20.07
C ASP A 32 -3.92 65.53 -20.07
N ASP A 33 -4.71 66.08 -21.00
CA ASP A 33 -6.14 65.72 -21.14
C ASP A 33 -6.32 64.22 -21.46
N LYS A 34 -5.36 63.63 -22.18
CA LYS A 34 -5.34 62.18 -22.47
C LYS A 34 -4.98 61.35 -21.24
N LEU A 35 -4.19 61.89 -20.31
CA LEU A 35 -3.86 61.22 -19.05
C LEU A 35 -5.08 61.20 -18.13
N GLU A 36 -5.80 62.31 -18.01
CA GLU A 36 -7.05 62.38 -17.25
C GLU A 36 -8.13 61.47 -17.85
N LEU A 37 -8.29 61.47 -19.18
CA LEU A 37 -9.20 60.54 -19.85
C LEU A 37 -8.84 59.07 -19.56
N ARG A 38 -7.53 58.74 -19.50
CA ARG A 38 -7.07 57.39 -19.15
C ARG A 38 -7.34 57.03 -17.69
N GLN A 39 -7.26 57.99 -16.78
CA GLN A 39 -7.58 57.77 -15.37
C GLN A 39 -9.07 57.48 -15.20
N VAL A 40 -9.94 58.33 -15.77
CA VAL A 40 -11.41 58.13 -15.74
C VAL A 40 -11.80 56.81 -16.41
N GLN A 41 -11.13 56.45 -17.52
CA GLN A 41 -11.33 55.17 -18.18
C GLN A 41 -10.88 53.99 -17.30
N GLY A 42 -9.74 54.11 -16.62
CA GLY A 42 -9.22 53.09 -15.71
C GLY A 42 -10.14 52.86 -14.53
N GLU A 43 -10.58 53.93 -13.86
CA GLU A 43 -11.51 53.88 -12.73
C GLU A 43 -12.85 53.23 -13.11
N TYR A 44 -13.42 53.62 -14.26
CA TYR A 44 -14.63 52.98 -14.78
C TYR A 44 -14.41 51.48 -15.06
N ASN A 45 -13.33 51.12 -15.76
CA ASN A 45 -13.07 49.73 -16.13
C ASN A 45 -12.80 48.84 -14.91
N ASP A 46 -12.00 49.32 -13.96
CA ASP A 46 -11.66 48.57 -12.73
C ASP A 46 -12.91 48.36 -11.87
N PHE A 47 -13.72 49.41 -11.70
CA PHE A 47 -14.97 49.30 -10.95
C PHE A 47 -15.97 48.36 -11.64
N LYS A 48 -16.16 48.53 -12.96
CA LYS A 48 -17.02 47.67 -13.76
C LYS A 48 -16.59 46.20 -13.66
N ALA A 49 -15.30 45.91 -13.70
CA ALA A 49 -14.80 44.54 -13.59
C ALA A 49 -15.17 43.89 -12.24
N ILE A 50 -15.18 44.66 -11.14
CA ILE A 50 -15.60 44.16 -9.82
C ILE A 50 -17.11 43.86 -9.82
N VAL A 51 -17.93 44.78 -10.36
CA VAL A 51 -19.39 44.63 -10.46
C VAL A 51 -19.76 43.44 -11.34
N ASP A 52 -19.17 43.33 -12.53
CA ASP A 52 -19.37 42.21 -13.44
C ASP A 52 -18.99 40.89 -12.77
N THR A 53 -17.83 40.85 -12.10
CA THR A 53 -17.36 39.63 -11.40
C THR A 53 -18.33 39.20 -10.30
N LEU A 54 -18.83 40.13 -9.48
CA LEU A 54 -19.82 39.78 -8.46
C LEU A 54 -21.12 39.31 -9.12
N SER A 55 -21.63 40.02 -10.12
CA SER A 55 -22.89 39.70 -10.79
C SER A 55 -22.86 38.33 -11.49
N GLU A 56 -21.78 38.03 -12.21
CA GLU A 56 -21.63 36.74 -12.90
C GLU A 56 -21.49 35.57 -11.92
N ASN A 57 -20.69 35.74 -10.87
CA ASN A 57 -20.48 34.67 -9.89
C ASN A 57 -21.71 34.47 -9.00
N ASP A 58 -22.39 35.54 -8.56
CA ASP A 58 -23.63 35.46 -7.78
C ASP A 58 -24.73 34.74 -8.55
N LYS A 59 -24.84 35.02 -9.87
CA LYS A 59 -25.74 34.28 -10.75
C LYS A 59 -25.37 32.80 -10.83
N LYS A 60 -24.11 32.46 -11.06
CA LYS A 60 -23.65 31.05 -11.10
C LYS A 60 -23.90 30.32 -9.78
N LEU A 61 -23.70 31.00 -8.65
CA LEU A 61 -23.97 30.44 -7.33
C LEU A 61 -25.46 30.19 -7.14
N THR A 62 -26.30 31.17 -7.47
CA THR A 62 -27.75 31.06 -7.35
C THR A 62 -28.30 29.94 -8.25
N ASP A 63 -27.92 29.93 -9.53
CA ASP A 63 -28.37 28.95 -10.50
C ASP A 63 -27.87 27.53 -10.15
N GLY A 64 -26.65 27.40 -9.61
CA GLY A 64 -26.02 26.12 -9.28
C GLY A 64 -26.19 25.64 -7.84
N LYS A 65 -26.82 26.41 -6.94
CA LYS A 65 -26.87 26.08 -5.51
C LYS A 65 -27.56 24.76 -5.22
N VAL A 66 -28.71 24.52 -5.85
CA VAL A 66 -29.49 23.30 -5.64
C VAL A 66 -28.70 22.08 -6.12
N ASP A 67 -28.03 22.19 -7.26
CA ASP A 67 -27.20 21.12 -7.81
C ASP A 67 -25.97 20.86 -6.93
N TYR A 68 -25.30 21.90 -6.45
CA TYR A 68 -24.17 21.76 -5.51
C TYR A 68 -24.61 21.11 -4.20
N ASP A 69 -25.68 21.60 -3.56
CA ASP A 69 -26.14 21.07 -2.27
C ASP A 69 -26.55 19.58 -2.41
N SER A 70 -27.20 19.22 -3.52
CA SER A 70 -27.56 17.82 -3.84
C SER A 70 -26.34 16.95 -4.11
N GLU A 71 -25.41 17.42 -4.94
CA GLU A 71 -24.19 16.70 -5.31
C GLU A 71 -23.28 16.51 -4.09
N LYS A 72 -23.17 17.52 -3.23
CA LYS A 72 -22.39 17.48 -1.99
C LYS A 72 -22.93 16.44 -1.02
N ALA A 73 -24.24 16.42 -0.82
CA ALA A 73 -24.89 15.43 0.03
C ALA A 73 -24.66 14.00 -0.47
N SER A 74 -24.84 13.77 -1.77
CA SER A 74 -24.56 12.46 -2.39
C SER A 74 -23.08 12.09 -2.32
N TYR A 75 -22.17 13.04 -2.56
CA TYR A 75 -20.73 12.82 -2.45
C TYR A 75 -20.32 12.40 -1.04
N ASP A 76 -20.82 13.09 -0.02
CA ASP A 76 -20.48 12.78 1.37
C ASP A 76 -21.03 11.39 1.79
N GLU A 77 -22.22 11.01 1.31
CA GLU A 77 -22.80 9.67 1.51
C GLU A 77 -21.96 8.58 0.83
N ASP A 78 -21.64 8.75 -0.46
CA ASP A 78 -20.85 7.80 -1.23
C ASP A 78 -19.42 7.69 -0.70
N LYS A 79 -18.84 8.81 -0.23
CA LYS A 79 -17.53 8.81 0.39
C LYS A 79 -17.52 8.02 1.70
N ALA A 80 -18.54 8.18 2.54
CA ALA A 80 -18.67 7.40 3.76
C ALA A 80 -18.85 5.90 3.46
N ALA A 81 -19.64 5.56 2.43
CA ALA A 81 -19.81 4.19 1.98
C ALA A 81 -18.50 3.60 1.42
N TYR A 82 -17.74 4.37 0.64
CA TYR A 82 -16.42 4.01 0.13
C TYR A 82 -15.43 3.75 1.27
N ASP A 83 -15.29 4.68 2.22
CA ASP A 83 -14.35 4.55 3.35
C ASP A 83 -14.67 3.29 4.18
N LYS A 84 -15.97 3.00 4.38
CA LYS A 84 -16.42 1.77 5.04
C LYS A 84 -16.08 0.52 4.21
N ALA A 85 -16.28 0.55 2.89
CA ALA A 85 -15.96 -0.57 2.01
C ALA A 85 -14.45 -0.85 1.92
N VAL A 86 -13.61 0.19 1.99
CA VAL A 86 -12.15 0.05 2.12
C VAL A 86 -11.81 -0.66 3.42
N ALA A 87 -12.34 -0.20 4.56
CA ALA A 87 -12.10 -0.83 5.85
C ALA A 87 -12.57 -2.29 5.90
N ASP A 88 -13.74 -2.58 5.33
CA ASP A 88 -14.27 -3.95 5.22
C ASP A 88 -13.37 -4.83 4.33
N CYS A 89 -12.77 -4.28 3.26
CA CYS A 89 -11.82 -4.97 2.39
C CYS A 89 -10.48 -5.24 3.10
N ASP A 90 -9.93 -4.24 3.78
CA ASP A 90 -8.69 -4.36 4.56
C ASP A 90 -8.84 -5.46 5.64
N ALA A 91 -9.98 -5.50 6.32
CA ALA A 91 -10.26 -6.54 7.32
C ALA A 91 -10.36 -7.95 6.70
N GLN A 92 -10.89 -8.07 5.47
CA GLN A 92 -10.92 -9.35 4.75
C GLN A 92 -9.53 -9.79 4.29
N GLU A 93 -8.65 -8.86 3.90
CA GLU A 93 -7.25 -9.17 3.57
C GLU A 93 -6.50 -9.75 4.78
N VAL A 94 -6.66 -9.13 5.97
CA VAL A 94 -6.08 -9.67 7.21
C VAL A 94 -6.58 -11.09 7.48
N LYS A 95 -7.88 -11.33 7.33
CA LYS A 95 -8.46 -12.66 7.53
C LYS A 95 -7.97 -13.68 6.49
N PHE A 96 -7.79 -13.24 5.24
CA PHE A 96 -7.22 -14.06 4.19
C PHE A 96 -5.78 -14.49 4.55
N ASP A 97 -4.95 -13.58 5.04
CA ASP A 97 -3.59 -13.91 5.48
C ASP A 97 -3.60 -14.93 6.64
N GLU A 98 -4.51 -14.79 7.60
CA GLU A 98 -4.72 -15.77 8.68
C GLU A 98 -5.14 -17.15 8.14
N ASP A 99 -6.05 -17.20 7.17
CA ASP A 99 -6.51 -18.42 6.53
C ASP A 99 -5.38 -19.10 5.74
N VAL A 100 -4.55 -18.34 5.03
CA VAL A 100 -3.33 -18.82 4.35
C VAL A 100 -2.36 -19.44 5.35
N MET A 101 -2.10 -18.77 6.48
CA MET A 101 -1.22 -19.29 7.53
C MET A 101 -1.77 -20.59 8.14
N SER A 102 -3.07 -20.63 8.44
CA SER A 102 -3.75 -21.81 8.99
C SER A 102 -3.69 -23.00 8.04
N TYR A 103 -3.94 -22.77 6.75
CA TYR A 103 -3.83 -23.79 5.71
C TYR A 103 -2.40 -24.36 5.63
N ASN A 104 -1.39 -23.48 5.56
CA ASN A 104 0.01 -23.89 5.48
C ASN A 104 0.46 -24.67 6.73
N GLN A 105 0.00 -24.29 7.91
CA GLN A 105 0.28 -25.01 9.14
C GLN A 105 -0.30 -26.44 9.10
N LYS A 106 -1.56 -26.60 8.64
CA LYS A 106 -2.18 -27.92 8.48
C LYS A 106 -1.49 -28.77 7.41
N LEU A 107 -1.07 -28.15 6.31
CA LEU A 107 -0.33 -28.82 5.24
C LEU A 107 1.02 -29.35 5.75
N ALA A 108 1.74 -28.56 6.56
CA ALA A 108 2.97 -28.99 7.19
C ALA A 108 2.73 -30.17 8.16
N GLN A 109 1.70 -30.08 9.01
CA GLN A 109 1.32 -31.17 9.92
C GLN A 109 0.96 -32.45 9.16
N TYR A 110 0.21 -32.33 8.06
CA TYR A 110 -0.12 -33.46 7.18
C TYR A 110 1.14 -34.15 6.65
N ASN A 111 2.08 -33.39 6.10
CA ASN A 111 3.32 -33.93 5.55
C ASN A 111 4.19 -34.62 6.62
N VAL A 112 4.42 -33.95 7.76
CA VAL A 112 5.20 -34.52 8.88
C VAL A 112 4.55 -35.80 9.41
N THR A 113 3.23 -35.81 9.59
CA THR A 113 2.51 -37.00 10.09
C THR A 113 2.58 -38.14 9.07
N LYS A 114 2.40 -37.83 7.78
CA LYS A 114 2.49 -38.82 6.70
C LYS A 114 3.86 -39.46 6.63
N ASP A 115 4.93 -38.67 6.74
CA ASP A 115 6.30 -39.17 6.75
C ASP A 115 6.58 -40.02 8.00
N ALA A 116 6.13 -39.57 9.18
CA ALA A 116 6.25 -40.33 10.41
C ALA A 116 5.54 -41.70 10.34
N VAL A 117 4.33 -41.76 9.76
CA VAL A 117 3.61 -43.01 9.52
C VAL A 117 4.36 -43.92 8.55
N SER A 118 4.92 -43.36 7.47
CA SER A 118 5.72 -44.12 6.50
C SER A 118 6.98 -44.73 7.13
N SER A 119 7.75 -43.94 7.88
CA SER A 119 8.92 -44.41 8.62
C SER A 119 8.54 -45.43 9.69
N GLY A 120 7.45 -45.17 10.43
CA GLY A 120 6.93 -46.10 11.43
C GLY A 120 6.53 -47.46 10.84
N LYS A 121 5.94 -47.47 9.65
CA LYS A 121 5.57 -48.72 8.94
C LYS A 121 6.80 -49.54 8.56
N THR A 122 7.87 -48.87 8.14
CA THR A 122 9.16 -49.51 7.86
C THR A 122 9.76 -50.12 9.13
N ALA A 123 9.80 -49.36 10.22
CA ALA A 123 10.30 -49.83 11.51
C ALA A 123 9.48 -51.00 12.07
N TYR A 124 8.15 -50.92 11.99
CA TYR A 124 7.24 -51.99 12.39
C TYR A 124 7.51 -53.29 11.62
N ASN A 125 7.66 -53.22 10.29
CA ASN A 125 7.95 -54.40 9.47
C ASN A 125 9.32 -55.00 9.83
N SER A 126 10.33 -54.16 10.07
CA SER A 126 11.65 -54.63 10.50
C SER A 126 11.59 -55.32 11.86
N GLY A 127 10.90 -54.73 12.84
CA GLY A 127 10.73 -55.31 14.18
C GLY A 127 9.95 -56.62 14.13
N LYS A 128 8.94 -56.71 13.25
CA LYS A 128 8.21 -57.96 13.00
C LYS A 128 9.13 -59.06 12.48
N THR A 129 9.97 -58.78 11.48
CA THR A 129 10.93 -59.76 10.95
C THR A 129 11.90 -60.23 12.03
N GLN A 130 12.43 -59.33 12.84
CA GLN A 130 13.35 -59.68 13.94
C GLN A 130 12.69 -60.55 15.00
N LEU A 131 11.43 -60.28 15.34
CA LEU A 131 10.65 -61.12 16.26
C LEU A 131 10.39 -62.50 15.66
N ASP A 132 9.99 -62.57 14.40
CA ASP A 132 9.72 -63.83 13.70
C ASP A 132 11.01 -64.70 13.63
N GLU A 133 12.18 -64.09 13.37
CA GLU A 133 13.49 -64.75 13.42
C GLU A 133 13.87 -65.20 14.84
N GLY A 134 13.68 -64.35 15.84
CA GLY A 134 13.99 -64.68 17.24
C GLY A 134 13.16 -65.84 17.77
N TRP A 135 11.86 -65.86 17.46
CA TRP A 135 10.98 -66.98 17.81
C TRP A 135 11.40 -68.28 17.13
N LYS A 136 11.87 -68.23 15.88
CA LYS A 136 12.44 -69.39 15.20
C LYS A 136 13.65 -69.95 15.96
N THR A 137 14.60 -69.08 16.36
CA THR A 137 15.76 -69.49 17.14
C THR A 137 15.38 -70.08 18.50
N VAL A 138 14.41 -69.50 19.21
CA VAL A 138 13.93 -70.05 20.48
C VAL A 138 13.31 -71.42 20.30
N ASN A 139 12.46 -71.61 19.28
CA ASN A 139 11.83 -72.91 18.98
C ASN A 139 12.87 -73.99 18.63
N GLU A 140 13.91 -73.64 17.88
CA GLU A 140 15.04 -74.54 17.58
C GLU A 140 15.80 -74.92 18.86
N GLY A 141 16.04 -73.97 19.77
CA GLY A 141 16.67 -74.23 21.07
C GLY A 141 15.81 -75.07 22.02
N GLU A 142 14.49 -74.85 22.05
CA GLU A 142 13.55 -75.65 22.86
C GLU A 142 13.52 -77.12 22.40
N ALA A 143 13.63 -77.36 21.09
CA ALA A 143 13.72 -78.71 20.55
C ALA A 143 14.99 -79.44 21.03
N GLN A 144 16.13 -78.74 21.12
CA GLN A 144 17.39 -79.28 21.63
C GLN A 144 17.32 -79.58 23.14
N LEU A 145 16.57 -78.79 23.91
CA LEU A 145 16.41 -78.99 25.36
C LEU A 145 15.61 -80.23 25.76
N LYS A 146 14.73 -80.76 24.92
CA LYS A 146 13.98 -82.00 25.24
C LYS A 146 14.89 -83.22 25.45
N GLU A 147 16.09 -83.20 24.88
CA GLU A 147 17.09 -84.25 25.09
C GLU A 147 17.86 -84.09 26.42
N LEU A 148 17.82 -82.90 27.04
CA LEU A 148 18.49 -82.64 28.33
C LEU A 148 17.88 -83.43 29.49
N ASP A 149 16.56 -83.53 29.56
CA ASP A 149 15.89 -84.24 30.67
C ASP A 149 16.18 -85.75 30.65
N LYS A 150 16.31 -86.32 29.45
CA LYS A 150 16.78 -87.69 29.26
C LYS A 150 18.23 -87.83 29.70
N ALA A 151 19.11 -86.90 29.31
CA ALA A 151 20.51 -86.88 29.71
C ALA A 151 20.70 -86.77 31.24
N LYS A 152 19.89 -85.94 31.92
CA LYS A 152 19.88 -85.84 33.40
C LYS A 152 19.51 -87.16 34.07
N SER A 153 18.51 -87.85 33.52
CA SER A 153 18.06 -89.15 34.03
C SER A 153 19.11 -90.24 33.84
N ALA A 154 19.76 -90.26 32.67
CA ALA A 154 20.87 -91.16 32.36
C ALA A 154 22.09 -90.90 33.26
N TYR A 155 22.47 -89.63 33.46
CA TYR A 155 23.55 -89.24 34.36
C TYR A 155 23.29 -89.69 35.80
N SER A 156 22.08 -89.45 36.31
CA SER A 156 21.70 -89.86 37.68
C SER A 156 21.80 -91.38 37.86
N SER A 157 21.40 -92.13 36.83
CA SER A 157 21.49 -93.60 36.81
C SER A 157 22.96 -94.06 36.77
N ALA A 158 23.76 -93.50 35.87
CA ALA A 158 25.20 -93.81 35.75
C ALA A 158 25.96 -93.45 37.03
N LYS A 159 25.62 -92.32 37.66
CA LYS A 159 26.21 -91.90 38.93
C LYS A 159 25.87 -92.86 40.06
N SER A 160 24.62 -93.32 40.14
CA SER A 160 24.21 -94.34 41.11
C SER A 160 24.97 -95.66 40.93
N GLN A 161 25.15 -96.11 39.69
CA GLN A 161 25.94 -97.31 39.38
C GLN A 161 27.41 -97.14 39.77
N TYR A 162 28.01 -96.00 39.46
CA TYR A 162 29.37 -95.67 39.88
C TYR A 162 29.50 -95.68 41.40
N ASP A 163 28.59 -95.02 42.13
CA ASP A 163 28.64 -94.91 43.58
C ASP A 163 28.50 -96.32 44.23
N GLN A 164 27.66 -97.20 43.67
CA GLN A 164 27.54 -98.59 44.10
C GLN A 164 28.82 -99.40 43.83
N SER A 165 29.39 -99.31 42.63
CA SER A 165 30.63 -100.00 42.27
C SER A 165 31.82 -99.51 43.10
N ALA A 166 31.88 -98.19 43.38
CA ALA A 166 32.91 -97.60 44.23
C ALA A 166 32.79 -98.11 45.68
N ALA A 167 31.57 -98.22 46.20
CA ALA A 167 31.34 -98.78 47.53
C ALA A 167 31.72 -100.26 47.62
N ALA A 168 31.41 -101.06 46.58
CA ALA A 168 31.80 -102.46 46.51
C ALA A 168 33.33 -102.63 46.48
N TYR A 169 34.02 -101.84 45.64
CA TYR A 169 35.48 -101.81 45.58
C TYR A 169 36.10 -101.45 46.93
N ASN A 170 35.64 -100.36 47.56
CA ASN A 170 36.13 -99.92 48.88
C ASN A 170 35.88 -100.97 49.97
N LYS A 171 34.78 -101.72 49.89
CA LYS A 171 34.49 -102.81 50.83
C LYS A 171 35.45 -103.98 50.67
N LEU A 172 35.77 -104.35 49.42
CA LEU A 172 36.73 -105.41 49.10
C LEU A 172 38.14 -105.04 49.60
N THR A 173 38.64 -103.86 49.23
CA THR A 173 39.99 -103.41 49.60
C THR A 173 40.13 -103.23 51.11
N LYS A 174 39.09 -102.71 51.78
CA LYS A 174 39.07 -102.63 53.24
C LYS A 174 39.10 -104.00 53.91
N ALA A 175 38.31 -104.97 53.44
CA ALA A 175 38.31 -106.32 54.00
C ALA A 175 39.68 -107.01 53.87
N ILE A 176 40.40 -106.77 52.78
CA ILE A 176 41.78 -107.24 52.58
C ILE A 176 42.73 -106.57 53.58
N SER A 177 42.72 -105.23 53.66
CA SER A 177 43.53 -104.45 54.60
C SER A 177 43.28 -104.85 56.06
N ASP A 178 42.02 -105.02 56.46
CA ASP A 178 41.63 -105.43 57.82
C ASP A 178 42.14 -106.83 58.21
N LEU A 179 42.36 -107.72 57.22
CA LEU A 179 42.96 -109.05 57.43
C LEU A 179 44.49 -108.97 57.50
N GLU A 180 45.09 -108.15 56.64
CA GLU A 180 46.54 -107.89 56.64
C GLU A 180 47.02 -107.28 57.96
N ASP A 181 46.27 -106.31 58.49
CA ASP A 181 46.52 -105.69 59.79
C ASP A 181 46.48 -106.69 60.96
N LYS A 182 45.79 -107.83 60.77
CA LYS A 182 45.74 -108.95 61.74
C LYS A 182 46.85 -109.98 61.52
N GLY A 183 47.81 -109.70 60.63
CA GLY A 183 48.95 -110.57 60.34
C GLY A 183 48.67 -111.66 59.31
N VAL A 184 47.55 -111.59 58.58
CA VAL A 184 47.28 -112.52 57.47
C VAL A 184 48.14 -112.11 56.25
N PRO A 185 48.94 -113.01 55.67
CA PRO A 185 49.67 -112.69 54.44
C PRO A 185 48.73 -112.29 53.30
N HIS A 186 49.10 -111.28 52.50
CA HIS A 186 48.27 -110.68 51.43
C HIS A 186 47.55 -111.70 50.52
N ILE A 187 48.27 -112.72 50.02
CA ILE A 187 47.69 -113.79 49.19
C ILE A 187 46.57 -114.57 49.91
N MET A 188 46.73 -114.80 51.22
CA MET A 188 45.71 -115.46 52.05
C MET A 188 44.53 -114.52 52.33
N ALA A 189 44.77 -113.21 52.52
CA ALA A 189 43.72 -112.22 52.67
C ALA A 189 42.84 -112.12 51.40
N LEU A 190 43.45 -112.05 50.21
CA LEU A 190 42.75 -112.13 48.92
C LEU A 190 41.89 -113.40 48.81
N THR A 191 42.44 -114.55 49.19
CA THR A 191 41.73 -115.85 49.15
C THR A 191 40.55 -115.88 50.12
N MET A 192 40.71 -115.37 51.34
CA MET A 192 39.65 -115.30 52.36
C MET A 192 38.52 -114.36 51.96
N VAL A 193 38.85 -113.17 51.43
CA VAL A 193 37.86 -112.22 50.92
C VAL A 193 37.14 -112.84 49.73
N SER A 194 37.84 -113.52 48.81
CA SER A 194 37.23 -114.22 47.68
C SER A 194 36.20 -115.27 48.11
N ALA A 195 36.55 -116.08 49.11
CA ALA A 195 35.65 -117.09 49.68
C ALA A 195 34.44 -116.46 50.37
N THR A 196 34.62 -115.29 51.00
CA THR A 196 33.56 -114.57 51.72
C THR A 196 32.59 -113.85 50.78
N THR A 197 33.09 -113.28 49.69
CA THR A 197 32.27 -112.54 48.71
C THR A 197 31.71 -113.41 47.60
N GLY A 198 32.22 -114.65 47.45
CA GLY A 198 31.84 -115.54 46.36
C GLY A 198 32.36 -115.07 44.99
N GLN A 199 33.33 -114.15 44.98
CA GLN A 199 33.98 -113.63 43.77
C GLN A 199 35.48 -113.91 43.82
N ILE A 200 36.11 -114.17 42.68
CA ILE A 200 37.57 -114.30 42.62
C ILE A 200 38.17 -112.90 42.75
N VAL A 201 38.88 -112.65 43.85
CA VAL A 201 39.58 -111.40 44.14
C VAL A 201 41.08 -111.63 44.05
N THR A 202 41.69 -111.08 43.00
CA THR A 202 43.14 -111.00 42.77
C THR A 202 43.57 -109.55 42.64
N ASP A 203 44.87 -109.28 42.76
CA ASP A 203 45.44 -107.95 42.49
C ASP A 203 45.06 -107.45 41.09
N ASP A 204 45.15 -108.30 40.07
CA ASP A 204 44.75 -107.97 38.71
C ASP A 204 43.27 -107.57 38.63
N SER A 205 42.39 -108.31 39.32
CA SER A 205 40.95 -107.99 39.34
C SER A 205 40.65 -106.67 40.05
N LEU A 206 41.38 -106.34 41.12
CA LEU A 206 41.24 -105.08 41.85
C LEU A 206 41.80 -103.92 41.04
N ALA A 207 42.93 -104.11 40.35
CA ALA A 207 43.50 -103.13 39.45
C ALA A 207 42.55 -102.83 38.28
N GLU A 208 41.91 -103.86 37.72
CA GLU A 208 40.90 -103.69 36.66
C GLU A 208 39.66 -102.95 37.18
N MET A 209 39.10 -103.32 38.34
CA MET A 209 37.98 -102.59 38.95
C MET A 209 38.33 -101.12 39.23
N LYS A 210 39.54 -100.86 39.73
CA LYS A 210 40.08 -99.50 39.97
C LYS A 210 40.13 -98.71 38.66
N SER A 211 40.66 -99.30 37.59
CA SER A 211 40.75 -98.68 36.26
C SER A 211 39.37 -98.36 35.69
N GLN A 212 38.41 -99.28 35.80
CA GLN A 212 37.03 -99.07 35.37
C GLN A 212 36.34 -97.96 36.15
N LEU A 213 36.54 -97.88 37.47
CA LEU A 213 36.04 -96.78 38.30
C LEU A 213 36.66 -95.44 37.91
N ASP A 214 37.97 -95.39 37.68
CA ASP A 214 38.64 -94.15 37.28
C ASP A 214 38.16 -93.67 35.89
N SER A 215 37.90 -94.60 34.97
CA SER A 215 37.29 -94.31 33.66
C SER A 215 35.85 -93.81 33.79
N ALA A 216 35.01 -94.52 34.56
CA ALA A 216 33.62 -94.13 34.80
C ALA A 216 33.50 -92.77 35.52
N LYS A 217 34.41 -92.48 36.47
CA LYS A 217 34.54 -91.18 37.13
C LYS A 217 34.77 -90.07 36.11
N LYS A 218 35.75 -90.25 35.20
CA LYS A 218 36.04 -89.27 34.14
C LYS A 218 34.84 -89.06 33.21
N GLN A 219 34.14 -90.13 32.83
CA GLN A 219 32.93 -90.02 32.01
C GLN A 219 31.81 -89.26 32.73
N LEU A 220 31.61 -89.50 34.03
CA LEU A 220 30.65 -88.77 34.84
C LEU A 220 31.03 -87.29 34.99
N ASP A 221 32.31 -86.98 35.20
CA ASP A 221 32.76 -85.59 35.32
C ASP A 221 32.50 -84.83 34.01
N THR A 222 32.84 -85.41 32.85
CA THR A 222 32.51 -84.86 31.53
C THR A 222 31.01 -84.71 31.30
N ALA A 223 30.21 -85.72 31.65
CA ALA A 223 28.76 -85.68 31.50
C ALA A 223 28.13 -84.60 32.39
N LYS A 224 28.67 -84.40 33.60
CA LYS A 224 28.24 -83.33 34.49
C LYS A 224 28.55 -81.95 33.91
N GLU A 225 29.74 -81.72 33.36
CA GLU A 225 30.08 -80.47 32.72
C GLU A 225 29.15 -80.14 31.54
N GLN A 226 28.80 -81.15 30.72
CA GLN A 226 27.85 -80.99 29.62
C GLN A 226 26.44 -80.64 30.11
N LEU A 227 25.97 -81.29 31.18
CA LEU A 227 24.68 -80.96 31.80
C LEU A 227 24.65 -79.53 32.35
N ASP A 228 25.71 -79.12 33.04
CA ASP A 228 25.82 -77.77 33.63
C ASP A 228 25.87 -76.70 32.51
N GLN A 229 26.49 -76.98 31.35
CA GLN A 229 26.44 -76.11 30.17
C GLN A 229 25.04 -76.03 29.55
N ALA A 230 24.35 -77.16 29.44
CA ALA A 230 23.00 -77.20 28.88
C ALA A 230 21.96 -76.54 29.80
N GLU A 231 22.13 -76.61 31.12
CA GLU A 231 21.30 -75.83 32.07
C GLU A 231 21.49 -74.32 31.91
N LYS A 232 22.73 -73.86 31.66
CA LYS A 232 22.98 -72.45 31.34
C LYS A 232 22.33 -72.03 30.03
N ALA A 233 22.40 -72.88 28.99
CA ALA A 233 21.73 -72.64 27.72
C ALA A 233 20.20 -72.58 27.88
N LYS A 234 19.62 -73.43 28.75
CA LYS A 234 18.19 -73.36 29.12
C LYS A 234 17.81 -72.00 29.69
N ALA A 235 18.56 -71.53 30.70
CA ALA A 235 18.30 -70.23 31.33
C ALA A 235 18.42 -69.06 30.33
N GLN A 236 19.38 -69.12 29.40
CA GLN A 236 19.52 -68.14 28.33
C GLN A 236 18.33 -68.16 27.38
N LEU A 237 17.82 -69.35 27.04
CA LEU A 237 16.65 -69.51 26.18
C LEU A 237 15.38 -68.94 26.84
N ASP A 238 15.16 -69.24 28.12
CA ASP A 238 14.04 -68.71 28.90
C ASP A 238 14.08 -67.17 28.96
N SER A 239 15.28 -66.60 29.14
CA SER A 239 15.49 -65.16 29.07
C SER A 239 15.21 -64.58 27.68
N ALA A 240 15.66 -65.25 26.62
CA ALA A 240 15.41 -64.81 25.23
C ALA A 240 13.90 -64.84 24.92
N LYS A 241 13.19 -65.87 25.37
CA LYS A 241 11.74 -65.99 25.22
C LYS A 241 11.00 -64.82 25.90
N SER A 242 11.36 -64.51 27.14
CA SER A 242 10.77 -63.36 27.85
C SER A 242 11.04 -62.03 27.13
N GLN A 243 12.23 -61.86 26.55
CA GLN A 243 12.54 -60.68 25.73
C GLN A 243 11.69 -60.61 24.45
N LEU A 244 11.44 -61.74 23.79
CA LEU A 244 10.58 -61.81 22.61
C LEU A 244 9.11 -61.52 22.93
N GLU A 245 8.60 -62.04 24.05
CA GLU A 245 7.25 -61.73 24.53
C GLU A 245 7.08 -60.23 24.82
N LYS A 246 8.10 -59.60 25.42
CA LYS A 246 8.14 -58.15 25.60
C LYS A 246 8.15 -57.42 24.25
N GLY A 247 9.02 -57.85 23.32
CA GLY A 247 9.09 -57.28 21.98
C GLY A 247 7.77 -57.40 21.20
N GLN A 248 7.04 -58.52 21.36
CA GLN A 248 5.72 -58.70 20.78
C GLN A 248 4.72 -57.67 21.31
N SER A 249 4.73 -57.43 22.62
CA SER A 249 3.86 -56.41 23.24
C SER A 249 4.21 -55.00 22.75
N GLU A 250 5.50 -54.69 22.59
CA GLU A 250 5.98 -53.43 22.02
C GLU A 250 5.56 -53.29 20.53
N LEU A 251 5.59 -54.37 19.75
CA LEU A 251 5.14 -54.41 18.36
C LEU A 251 3.62 -54.15 18.24
N ASP A 252 2.81 -54.76 19.11
CA ASP A 252 1.35 -54.55 19.14
C ASP A 252 0.99 -53.10 19.53
N SER A 253 1.76 -52.50 20.43
CA SER A 253 1.65 -51.07 20.74
C SER A 253 2.01 -50.20 19.52
N ALA A 254 3.10 -50.51 18.83
CA ALA A 254 3.52 -49.80 17.62
C ALA A 254 2.47 -49.92 16.48
N LYS A 255 1.84 -51.09 16.33
CA LYS A 255 0.70 -51.31 15.42
C LYS A 255 -0.43 -50.33 15.71
N SER A 256 -0.82 -50.22 16.98
CA SER A 256 -1.91 -49.34 17.41
C SER A 256 -1.60 -47.86 17.17
N GLN A 257 -0.35 -47.44 17.40
CA GLN A 257 0.12 -46.08 17.10
C GLN A 257 0.11 -45.79 15.59
N LEU A 258 0.51 -46.75 14.76
CA LEU A 258 0.42 -46.63 13.30
C LEU A 258 -1.02 -46.45 12.83
N ASP A 259 -1.95 -47.27 13.33
CA ASP A 259 -3.36 -47.19 12.96
C ASP A 259 -3.98 -45.83 13.38
N ALA A 260 -3.56 -45.28 14.52
CA ALA A 260 -3.93 -43.93 14.94
C ALA A 260 -3.33 -42.83 14.04
N GLY A 261 -2.06 -42.98 13.67
CA GLY A 261 -1.38 -42.08 12.74
C GLY A 261 -2.02 -42.07 11.35
N GLU A 262 -2.37 -43.23 10.80
CA GLU A 262 -3.07 -43.35 9.51
C GLU A 262 -4.44 -42.64 9.53
N LYS A 263 -5.19 -42.77 10.62
CA LYS A 263 -6.46 -42.02 10.82
C LYS A 263 -6.22 -40.51 10.85
N GLN A 264 -5.18 -40.05 11.53
CA GLN A 264 -4.83 -38.64 11.61
C GLN A 264 -4.43 -38.07 10.24
N VAL A 265 -3.65 -38.82 9.45
CA VAL A 265 -3.31 -38.45 8.06
C VAL A 265 -4.58 -38.30 7.22
N SER A 266 -5.51 -39.26 7.30
CA SER A 266 -6.78 -39.18 6.55
C SER A 266 -7.64 -37.97 6.96
N LYS A 267 -7.68 -37.65 8.25
CA LYS A 267 -8.39 -36.46 8.75
C LYS A 267 -7.76 -35.17 8.21
N LEU A 268 -6.44 -35.02 8.36
CA LEU A 268 -5.72 -33.84 7.88
C LEU A 268 -5.86 -33.68 6.37
N GLN A 269 -5.78 -34.78 5.61
CA GLN A 269 -6.00 -34.77 4.17
C GLN A 269 -7.36 -34.18 3.79
N LYS A 270 -8.43 -34.56 4.50
CA LYS A 270 -9.77 -34.01 4.27
C LYS A 270 -9.85 -32.52 4.62
N GLU A 271 -9.19 -32.09 5.69
CA GLU A 271 -9.17 -30.69 6.12
C GLU A 271 -8.43 -29.76 5.16
N ILE A 272 -7.39 -30.26 4.47
CA ILE A 272 -6.64 -29.48 3.47
C ILE A 272 -7.23 -29.62 2.06
N SER A 273 -8.09 -30.61 1.81
CA SER A 273 -8.69 -30.83 0.49
C SER A 273 -9.56 -29.64 0.09
N GLY A 274 -9.29 -29.06 -1.08
CA GLY A 274 -9.99 -27.86 -1.57
C GLY A 274 -9.60 -26.56 -0.87
N GLY A 275 -8.71 -26.60 0.13
CA GLY A 275 -8.25 -25.39 0.83
C GLY A 275 -7.54 -24.42 -0.11
N GLN A 276 -6.69 -24.94 -1.00
CA GLN A 276 -5.99 -24.11 -1.99
C GLN A 276 -6.96 -23.44 -2.98
N GLU A 277 -7.93 -24.18 -3.52
CA GLU A 277 -8.94 -23.61 -4.44
C GLU A 277 -9.78 -22.52 -3.76
N LYS A 278 -10.09 -22.70 -2.46
CA LYS A 278 -10.79 -21.70 -1.65
C LYS A 278 -9.95 -20.42 -1.49
N LEU A 279 -8.67 -20.55 -1.16
CA LEU A 279 -7.75 -19.42 -1.03
C LEU A 279 -7.56 -18.69 -2.37
N ASP A 280 -7.41 -19.42 -3.48
CA ASP A 280 -7.28 -18.83 -4.81
C ASP A 280 -8.53 -18.02 -5.19
N ALA A 281 -9.72 -18.54 -4.87
CA ALA A 281 -10.98 -17.83 -5.10
C ALA A 281 -11.13 -16.57 -4.23
N GLU A 282 -10.74 -16.65 -2.95
CA GLU A 282 -10.76 -15.51 -2.02
C GLU A 282 -9.77 -14.42 -2.44
N GLN A 283 -8.55 -14.79 -2.81
CA GLN A 283 -7.54 -13.87 -3.36
C GLN A 283 -8.06 -13.15 -4.60
N LYS A 284 -8.71 -13.88 -5.51
CA LYS A 284 -9.30 -13.27 -6.70
C LYS A 284 -10.41 -12.29 -6.33
N ALA A 285 -11.31 -12.66 -5.42
CA ALA A 285 -12.41 -11.80 -4.98
C ALA A 285 -11.89 -10.50 -4.34
N LEU A 286 -10.86 -10.57 -3.49
CA LEU A 286 -10.20 -9.39 -2.91
C LEU A 286 -9.57 -8.49 -3.98
N THR A 287 -8.92 -9.09 -4.97
CA THR A 287 -8.29 -8.35 -6.08
C THR A 287 -9.33 -7.63 -6.93
N ASP A 288 -10.42 -8.31 -7.27
CA ASP A 288 -11.55 -7.72 -8.00
C ASP A 288 -12.18 -6.58 -7.19
N LYS A 289 -12.32 -6.75 -5.85
CA LYS A 289 -12.88 -5.73 -4.96
C LYS A 289 -12.00 -4.48 -4.85
N ARG A 290 -10.68 -4.64 -4.76
CA ARG A 290 -9.72 -3.53 -4.79
C ARG A 290 -9.81 -2.74 -6.10
N ALA A 291 -9.88 -3.45 -7.23
CA ALA A 291 -10.03 -2.79 -8.52
C ALA A 291 -11.36 -2.02 -8.67
N GLU A 292 -12.44 -2.49 -8.04
CA GLU A 292 -13.71 -1.77 -7.96
C GLU A 292 -13.57 -0.50 -7.09
N LEU A 293 -12.95 -0.62 -5.91
CA LEU A 293 -12.72 0.51 -5.01
C LEU A 293 -11.83 1.59 -5.65
N ASP A 294 -10.81 1.21 -6.41
CA ASP A 294 -9.95 2.18 -7.11
C ASP A 294 -10.75 3.02 -8.12
N LYS A 295 -11.70 2.40 -8.85
CA LYS A 295 -12.59 3.14 -9.76
C LYS A 295 -13.51 4.09 -9.01
N THR A 296 -14.13 3.64 -7.92
CA THR A 296 -14.98 4.49 -7.07
C THR A 296 -14.18 5.67 -6.50
N LYS A 297 -12.91 5.45 -6.16
CA LYS A 297 -12.02 6.52 -5.70
C LYS A 297 -11.81 7.58 -6.79
N GLU A 298 -11.51 7.17 -8.02
CA GLU A 298 -11.35 8.09 -9.16
C GLU A 298 -12.63 8.91 -9.42
N GLU A 299 -13.80 8.25 -9.34
CA GLU A 299 -15.09 8.92 -9.47
C GLU A 299 -15.33 9.95 -8.35
N LEU A 300 -15.01 9.61 -7.10
CA LEU A 300 -15.11 10.52 -5.97
C LEU A 300 -14.14 11.70 -6.09
N GLU A 301 -12.90 11.50 -6.53
CA GLU A 301 -11.95 12.60 -6.75
C GLU A 301 -12.46 13.57 -7.84
N ALA A 302 -12.98 13.05 -8.95
CA ALA A 302 -13.55 13.89 -10.01
C ALA A 302 -14.78 14.71 -9.52
N ARG A 303 -15.61 14.14 -8.65
CA ARG A 303 -16.74 14.84 -8.03
C ARG A 303 -16.28 15.89 -7.02
N SER A 304 -15.27 15.55 -6.21
CA SER A 304 -14.62 16.47 -5.27
C SER A 304 -14.09 17.72 -5.98
N ASP A 305 -13.45 17.57 -7.14
CA ASP A 305 -12.94 18.70 -7.91
C ASP A 305 -14.06 19.61 -8.44
N LYS A 306 -15.19 19.05 -8.90
CA LYS A 306 -16.38 19.85 -9.30
C LYS A 306 -16.96 20.65 -8.13
N LEU A 307 -17.01 20.05 -6.93
CA LEU A 307 -17.48 20.74 -5.73
C LEU A 307 -16.54 21.91 -5.36
N LYS A 308 -15.21 21.70 -5.45
CA LYS A 308 -14.21 22.76 -5.23
C LYS A 308 -14.32 23.90 -6.24
N GLU A 309 -14.70 23.62 -7.49
CA GLU A 309 -14.93 24.68 -8.49
C GLU A 309 -16.07 25.62 -8.06
N TYR A 310 -17.19 25.07 -7.56
CA TYR A 310 -18.30 25.87 -7.02
C TYR A 310 -17.85 26.67 -5.79
N GLU A 311 -17.12 26.06 -4.86
CA GLU A 311 -16.55 26.76 -3.69
C GLU A 311 -15.60 27.90 -4.09
N THR A 312 -14.79 27.70 -5.13
CA THR A 312 -13.91 28.75 -5.67
C THR A 312 -14.70 29.92 -6.26
N ILE A 313 -15.85 29.66 -6.89
CA ILE A 313 -16.77 30.70 -7.36
C ILE A 313 -17.35 31.46 -6.17
N ALA A 314 -17.72 30.75 -5.09
CA ALA A 314 -18.23 31.36 -3.87
C ALA A 314 -17.20 32.29 -3.23
N GLU A 315 -15.94 31.87 -3.12
CA GLU A 315 -14.86 32.72 -2.62
C GLU A 315 -14.65 33.97 -3.49
N LYS A 316 -14.68 33.83 -4.82
CA LYS A 316 -14.53 34.98 -5.74
C LYS A 316 -15.69 35.96 -5.61
N ALA A 317 -16.92 35.47 -5.51
CA ALA A 317 -18.09 36.30 -5.26
C ALA A 317 -17.94 37.05 -3.92
N GLN A 318 -17.55 36.35 -2.87
CA GLN A 318 -17.34 36.96 -1.55
C GLN A 318 -16.27 38.07 -1.59
N ARG A 319 -15.13 37.83 -2.24
CA ARG A 319 -14.07 38.86 -2.37
C ARG A 319 -14.54 40.08 -3.14
N SER A 320 -15.33 39.91 -4.21
CA SER A 320 -15.90 41.05 -4.96
C SER A 320 -16.95 41.79 -4.15
N ARG A 321 -17.78 41.06 -3.38
CA ARG A 321 -18.75 41.64 -2.45
C ARG A 321 -18.06 42.50 -1.39
N GLU A 322 -17.02 41.98 -0.74
CA GLU A 322 -16.23 42.70 0.27
C GLU A 322 -15.64 44.00 -0.31
N LYS A 323 -15.07 43.95 -1.52
CA LYS A 323 -14.56 45.16 -2.20
C LYS A 323 -15.62 46.24 -2.43
N LEU A 324 -16.86 45.84 -2.77
CA LEU A 324 -17.95 46.78 -2.97
C LEU A 324 -18.47 47.36 -1.65
N ILE A 325 -18.50 46.56 -0.59
CA ILE A 325 -18.84 47.02 0.76
C ILE A 325 -17.79 48.03 1.26
N ASP A 326 -16.50 47.71 1.11
CA ASP A 326 -15.39 48.60 1.50
C ASP A 326 -15.45 49.93 0.73
N ALA A 327 -15.93 49.91 -0.51
CA ALA A 327 -16.14 51.09 -1.34
C ALA A 327 -17.46 51.83 -1.05
N GLY A 328 -18.28 51.36 -0.10
CA GLY A 328 -19.47 52.03 0.39
C GLY A 328 -20.77 51.71 -0.38
N TYR A 329 -20.79 50.65 -1.18
CA TYR A 329 -21.97 50.25 -1.96
C TYR A 329 -22.92 49.30 -1.23
N GLY A 330 -22.68 49.06 0.06
CA GLY A 330 -23.55 48.30 0.93
C GLY A 330 -22.88 48.00 2.27
N SER A 331 -23.51 47.11 3.02
CA SER A 331 -23.08 46.68 4.36
C SER A 331 -22.94 45.16 4.42
N ALA A 332 -22.45 44.64 5.55
CA ALA A 332 -22.33 43.21 5.75
C ALA A 332 -23.69 42.51 5.79
N GLU A 333 -24.74 43.23 6.14
CA GLU A 333 -26.12 42.77 6.26
C GLU A 333 -26.88 42.73 4.92
N ASP A 334 -26.41 43.47 3.91
CA ASP A 334 -27.08 43.56 2.61
C ASP A 334 -26.84 42.31 1.76
N ASP A 335 -27.86 41.84 1.03
CA ASP A 335 -27.68 40.76 0.07
C ASP A 335 -26.94 41.23 -1.20
N ASN A 336 -26.48 40.27 -2.00
CA ASN A 336 -25.73 40.59 -3.22
C ASN A 336 -26.58 41.39 -4.21
N ALA A 337 -27.90 41.22 -4.22
CA ALA A 337 -28.80 41.97 -5.10
C ALA A 337 -28.83 43.47 -4.72
N ALA A 338 -28.91 43.79 -3.42
CA ALA A 338 -28.88 45.16 -2.91
C ALA A 338 -27.53 45.84 -3.18
N ILE A 339 -26.42 45.13 -2.92
CA ILE A 339 -25.06 45.62 -3.18
C ILE A 339 -24.86 45.86 -4.69
N LEU A 340 -25.27 44.91 -5.54
CA LEU A 340 -25.18 45.06 -6.99
C LEU A 340 -26.03 46.20 -7.51
N ALA A 341 -27.25 46.40 -6.98
CA ALA A 341 -28.11 47.51 -7.40
C ALA A 341 -27.47 48.88 -7.11
N SER A 342 -26.88 49.04 -5.92
CA SER A 342 -26.14 50.25 -5.53
C SER A 342 -24.89 50.45 -6.39
N ALA A 343 -24.10 49.39 -6.58
CA ALA A 343 -22.88 49.43 -7.37
C ALA A 343 -23.15 49.72 -8.85
N GLN A 344 -24.16 49.09 -9.47
CA GLN A 344 -24.55 49.34 -10.87
C GLN A 344 -25.09 50.75 -11.10
N ALA A 345 -25.76 51.34 -10.12
CA ALA A 345 -26.15 52.74 -10.18
C ALA A 345 -24.93 53.67 -10.23
N HIS A 346 -23.89 53.37 -9.44
CA HIS A 346 -22.61 54.08 -9.49
C HIS A 346 -21.84 53.81 -10.80
N GLU A 347 -21.82 52.56 -11.27
CA GLU A 347 -21.21 52.18 -12.54
C GLU A 347 -21.80 52.98 -13.70
N SER A 348 -23.13 53.10 -13.75
CA SER A 348 -23.83 53.90 -14.76
C SER A 348 -23.45 55.37 -14.72
N LYS A 349 -23.18 55.91 -13.52
CA LYS A 349 -22.69 57.28 -13.34
C LYS A 349 -21.26 57.45 -13.84
N LEU A 350 -20.35 56.55 -13.44
CA LEU A 350 -18.97 56.50 -13.95
C LEU A 350 -18.94 56.33 -15.47
N HIS A 351 -19.80 55.50 -16.03
CA HIS A 351 -19.94 55.35 -17.48
C HIS A 351 -20.34 56.68 -18.13
N GLY A 352 -21.33 57.37 -17.56
CA GLY A 352 -21.75 58.69 -18.01
C GLY A 352 -20.61 59.73 -17.95
N GLU A 353 -19.81 59.71 -16.90
CA GLU A 353 -18.62 60.57 -16.73
C GLU A 353 -17.53 60.22 -17.75
N TYR A 354 -17.23 58.95 -17.95
CA TYR A 354 -16.30 58.45 -18.96
C TYR A 354 -16.73 58.83 -20.38
N ILE A 355 -18.01 58.66 -20.73
CA ILE A 355 -18.54 59.05 -22.04
C ILE A 355 -18.49 60.57 -22.21
N ARG A 356 -18.86 61.33 -21.18
CA ARG A 356 -18.76 62.81 -21.21
C ARG A 356 -17.32 63.26 -21.41
N ALA A 357 -16.37 62.67 -20.69
CA ALA A 357 -14.95 62.94 -20.86
C ALA A 357 -14.48 62.56 -22.28
N THR A 358 -14.83 61.37 -22.76
CA THR A 358 -14.44 60.90 -24.11
C THR A 358 -14.98 61.81 -25.20
N VAL A 359 -16.26 62.19 -25.14
CA VAL A 359 -16.89 63.11 -26.09
C VAL A 359 -16.25 64.49 -25.99
N SER A 360 -16.07 65.01 -24.78
CA SER A 360 -15.45 66.32 -24.57
C SER A 360 -14.01 66.36 -25.11
N TYR A 361 -13.20 65.33 -24.87
CA TYR A 361 -11.82 65.25 -25.36
C TYR A 361 -11.80 65.20 -26.89
N SER A 362 -12.66 64.35 -27.47
CA SER A 362 -12.80 64.20 -28.92
C SER A 362 -13.27 65.49 -29.61
N VAL A 363 -14.29 66.15 -29.06
CA VAL A 363 -14.85 67.40 -29.59
C VAL A 363 -13.87 68.55 -29.42
N THR A 364 -13.25 68.68 -28.24
CA THR A 364 -12.25 69.72 -27.95
C THR A 364 -11.13 69.64 -28.97
N TYR A 365 -10.53 68.47 -29.14
CA TYR A 365 -9.39 68.29 -30.03
C TYR A 365 -9.77 68.38 -31.52
N ALA A 366 -10.90 67.80 -31.94
CA ALA A 366 -11.36 67.89 -33.33
C ALA A 366 -11.70 69.33 -33.73
N ALA A 367 -12.45 70.06 -32.89
CA ALA A 367 -12.80 71.45 -33.13
C ALA A 367 -11.56 72.36 -33.08
N TYR A 368 -10.60 72.08 -32.17
CA TYR A 368 -9.33 72.78 -32.08
C TYR A 368 -8.50 72.65 -33.36
N MET A 369 -8.30 71.42 -33.83
CA MET A 369 -7.52 71.16 -35.04
C MET A 369 -8.20 71.73 -36.29
N LEU A 370 -9.53 71.61 -36.41
CA LEU A 370 -10.28 72.22 -37.50
C LEU A 370 -10.20 73.75 -37.48
N ALA A 371 -10.28 74.38 -36.31
CA ALA A 371 -10.15 75.83 -36.17
C ALA A 371 -8.78 76.33 -36.66
N ILE A 372 -7.69 75.66 -36.29
CA ILE A 372 -6.33 76.00 -36.74
C ILE A 372 -6.20 75.84 -38.26
N VAL A 373 -6.63 74.69 -38.82
CA VAL A 373 -6.53 74.41 -40.26
C VAL A 373 -7.33 75.42 -41.07
N ILE A 374 -8.57 75.71 -40.67
CA ILE A 374 -9.45 76.65 -41.37
C ILE A 374 -8.90 78.08 -41.28
N ALA A 375 -8.35 78.49 -40.12
CA ALA A 375 -7.71 79.80 -39.97
C ALA A 375 -6.47 79.95 -40.88
N ILE A 376 -5.64 78.92 -40.99
CA ILE A 376 -4.49 78.91 -41.93
C ILE A 376 -4.98 79.03 -43.38
N ILE A 377 -6.00 78.26 -43.77
CA ILE A 377 -6.58 78.34 -45.13
C ILE A 377 -7.14 79.74 -45.39
N ALA A 378 -7.81 80.36 -44.41
CA ALA A 378 -8.32 81.72 -44.52
C ALA A 378 -7.19 82.74 -44.79
N LEU A 379 -6.08 82.66 -44.05
CA LEU A 379 -4.90 83.51 -44.25
C LEU A 379 -4.25 83.30 -45.63
N VAL A 380 -4.16 82.05 -46.10
CA VAL A 380 -3.64 81.72 -47.44
C VAL A 380 -4.55 82.28 -48.53
N LYS A 381 -5.88 82.17 -48.39
CA LYS A 381 -6.85 82.71 -49.35
C LYS A 381 -6.82 84.24 -49.35
N LEU A 382 -6.63 84.87 -48.20
CA LEU A 382 -6.44 86.31 -48.07
C LEU A 382 -5.19 86.78 -48.81
N LYS A 383 -4.04 86.10 -48.63
CA LYS A 383 -2.79 86.39 -49.35
C LYS A 383 -2.95 86.25 -50.87
N LYS A 384 -3.83 85.36 -51.33
CA LYS A 384 -4.18 85.17 -52.75
C LYS A 384 -5.27 86.14 -53.27
N GLY A 385 -5.67 87.15 -52.48
CA GLY A 385 -6.62 88.18 -52.88
C GLY A 385 -8.10 87.74 -52.90
N LYS A 386 -8.44 86.56 -52.37
CA LYS A 386 -9.81 86.02 -52.37
C LYS A 386 -10.53 86.39 -51.06
N LEU A 387 -11.05 87.60 -50.98
CA LEU A 387 -11.58 88.17 -49.73
C LEU A 387 -12.86 87.48 -49.21
N LYS A 388 -13.89 87.30 -50.03
CA LYS A 388 -15.15 86.65 -49.63
C LYS A 388 -14.96 85.23 -49.04
N PRO A 389 -14.21 84.31 -49.68
CA PRO A 389 -13.99 83.00 -49.06
C PRO A 389 -13.05 83.06 -47.85
N ALA A 390 -12.15 84.05 -47.76
CA ALA A 390 -11.31 84.23 -46.58
C ALA A 390 -12.14 84.66 -45.35
N THR A 391 -13.10 85.57 -45.52
CA THR A 391 -13.98 86.02 -44.41
C THR A 391 -14.87 84.88 -43.91
N THR A 392 -15.51 84.12 -44.81
CA THR A 392 -16.35 82.97 -44.42
C THR A 392 -15.56 81.91 -43.65
N LEU A 393 -14.34 81.59 -44.10
CA LEU A 393 -13.48 80.62 -43.42
C LEU A 393 -12.98 81.16 -42.07
N ALA A 394 -12.64 82.45 -41.98
CA ALA A 394 -12.17 83.03 -40.71
C ALA A 394 -13.28 83.05 -39.65
N VAL A 395 -14.53 83.34 -40.03
CA VAL A 395 -15.69 83.26 -39.12
C VAL A 395 -15.96 81.81 -38.71
N ALA A 396 -15.87 80.85 -39.64
CA ALA A 396 -16.00 79.43 -39.32
C ALA A 396 -14.91 78.94 -38.36
N ALA A 397 -13.67 79.39 -38.53
CA ALA A 397 -12.58 79.09 -37.61
C ALA A 397 -12.83 79.66 -36.21
N ALA A 398 -13.35 80.88 -36.11
CA ALA A 398 -13.68 81.50 -34.82
C ALA A 398 -14.82 80.75 -34.12
N ALA A 399 -15.86 80.33 -34.85
CA ALA A 399 -16.94 79.53 -34.32
C ALA A 399 -16.45 78.16 -33.80
N LEU A 400 -15.59 77.47 -34.56
CA LEU A 400 -14.99 76.20 -34.13
C LEU A 400 -14.03 76.37 -32.94
N GLY A 401 -13.29 77.48 -32.89
CA GLY A 401 -12.47 77.82 -31.73
C GLY A 401 -13.32 78.04 -30.47
N ALA A 402 -14.51 78.64 -30.61
CA ALA A 402 -15.44 78.79 -29.49
C ALA A 402 -16.01 77.45 -29.03
N VAL A 403 -16.37 76.55 -29.96
CA VAL A 403 -16.82 75.19 -29.65
C VAL A 403 -15.73 74.39 -28.91
N SER A 404 -14.49 74.48 -29.37
CA SER A 404 -13.33 73.87 -28.70
C SER A 404 -13.14 74.41 -27.28
N LEU A 405 -13.26 75.74 -27.09
CA LEU A 405 -13.13 76.38 -25.78
C LEU A 405 -14.25 75.94 -24.83
N ILE A 406 -15.51 75.90 -25.28
CA ILE A 406 -16.65 75.46 -24.48
C ILE A 406 -16.51 73.99 -24.09
N ALA A 407 -16.08 73.13 -25.00
CA ALA A 407 -15.83 71.71 -24.70
C ALA A 407 -14.68 71.53 -23.69
N SER A 408 -13.61 72.33 -23.80
CA SER A 408 -12.44 72.23 -22.91
C SER A 408 -12.69 72.62 -21.46
N VAL A 409 -13.78 73.34 -21.14
CA VAL A 409 -14.16 73.69 -19.76
C VAL A 409 -14.33 72.44 -18.88
N VAL A 410 -14.67 71.29 -19.49
CA VAL A 410 -14.84 70.01 -18.78
C VAL A 410 -13.52 69.46 -18.24
N PHE A 411 -12.38 69.78 -18.86
CA PHE A 411 -11.03 69.32 -18.46
C PHE A 411 -10.19 70.41 -17.78
N GLY A 412 -10.75 71.62 -17.55
CA GLY A 412 -10.02 72.73 -16.95
C GLY A 412 -8.88 73.32 -17.82
N SER A 413 -8.61 72.76 -19.00
CA SER A 413 -7.54 73.18 -19.90
C SER A 413 -8.01 74.27 -20.86
N VAL A 414 -7.57 75.50 -20.63
CA VAL A 414 -8.05 76.68 -21.38
C VAL A 414 -7.47 76.68 -22.81
N HIS A 415 -8.23 76.19 -23.80
CA HIS A 415 -7.85 76.22 -25.22
C HIS A 415 -7.98 77.62 -25.87
N SER A 416 -7.81 78.68 -25.08
CA SER A 416 -8.05 80.08 -25.44
C SER A 416 -7.18 80.59 -26.59
N LEU A 417 -6.01 79.99 -26.83
CA LEU A 417 -5.04 80.46 -27.83
C LEU A 417 -5.50 80.21 -29.28
N ALA A 418 -6.09 79.05 -29.61
CA ALA A 418 -6.60 78.81 -30.97
C ALA A 418 -7.85 79.63 -31.25
N PHE A 419 -8.71 79.80 -30.23
CA PHE A 419 -9.84 80.72 -30.32
C PHE A 419 -9.38 82.16 -30.54
N ALA A 420 -8.42 82.65 -29.75
CA ALA A 420 -7.84 83.97 -29.93
C ALA A 420 -7.21 84.13 -31.33
N ALA A 421 -6.44 83.14 -31.78
CA ALA A 421 -5.85 83.15 -33.13
C ALA A 421 -6.91 83.23 -34.23
N ALA A 422 -8.00 82.47 -34.10
CA ALA A 422 -9.11 82.48 -35.04
C ALA A 422 -9.88 83.82 -35.02
N VAL A 423 -10.08 84.41 -33.83
CA VAL A 423 -10.69 85.75 -33.67
C VAL A 423 -9.81 86.83 -34.28
N PHE A 424 -8.49 86.84 -34.03
CA PHE A 424 -7.57 87.80 -34.66
C PHE A 424 -7.43 87.59 -36.17
N THR A 425 -7.59 86.35 -36.65
CA THR A 425 -7.69 86.05 -38.09
C THR A 425 -8.97 86.65 -38.68
N ALA A 426 -10.12 86.46 -38.03
CA ALA A 426 -11.40 87.02 -38.44
C ALA A 426 -11.38 88.56 -38.44
N VAL A 427 -10.87 89.18 -37.38
CA VAL A 427 -10.72 90.63 -37.28
C VAL A 427 -9.77 91.16 -38.37
N GLY A 428 -8.61 90.53 -38.57
CA GLY A 428 -7.64 90.93 -39.60
C GLY A 428 -8.19 90.82 -41.04
N VAL A 429 -8.96 89.76 -41.32
CA VAL A 429 -9.61 89.50 -42.61
C VAL A 429 -10.85 90.40 -42.83
N CYS A 430 -11.59 90.77 -41.79
CA CYS A 430 -12.69 91.72 -41.92
C CYS A 430 -12.20 93.16 -42.10
N LEU A 431 -11.04 93.52 -41.53
CA LEU A 431 -10.39 94.82 -41.72
C LEU A 431 -9.72 94.98 -43.11
N THR A 432 -9.62 93.91 -43.90
CA THR A 432 -9.24 93.97 -45.34
C THR A 432 -10.41 94.38 -46.23
N GLU A 433 -11.00 95.57 -46.02
CA GLU A 433 -11.90 96.14 -47.04
C GLU A 433 -11.09 96.61 -48.27
N LYS A 434 -11.57 96.26 -49.46
CA LYS A 434 -11.21 96.99 -50.69
C LYS A 434 -11.98 98.31 -50.67
N PRO A 435 -11.38 99.45 -51.07
CA PRO A 435 -12.20 100.60 -51.46
C PRO A 435 -13.06 100.15 -52.66
N GLU A 436 -14.38 100.26 -52.55
CA GLU A 436 -15.22 100.33 -53.74
C GLU A 436 -14.91 101.64 -54.46
N ALA A 437 -14.79 101.51 -55.78
CA ALA A 437 -14.22 102.48 -56.69
C ALA A 437 -15.06 103.76 -56.83
N ALA A 438 -14.36 104.85 -57.17
CA ALA A 438 -14.71 105.59 -58.37
C ALA A 438 -13.64 105.28 -59.42
#